data_AF-A0A3D8MA03-F1
#
_entry.id   AF-A0A3D8MA03-F1
#
_cell.length_a   1.000
_cell.length_b   1.000
_cell.length_c   1.000
_cell.angle_alpha   90.00
_cell.angle_beta   90.00
_cell.angle_gamma   90.00
#
_symmetry.space_group_name_H-M   'P 1'
#
loop_
_entity.id
_entity.type
_entity.pdbx_description
1 polymer ?
#
loop_
_entity_poly.entity_id
_entity_poly.type
_entity_poly.pdbx_seq_one_letter_code
_entity_poly.pdbx_strand_id
1 'polypeptide(L)'
;MTIANNPPAVVMKAFTWAYEELSLTCSEAALMLGISEQALRQTALVGFSCDSEESKQQLAFIRLYHQLYALCDGDTDTMTQWFHQYQEDIKGVPKHLCINIKGIRTLSDYLSNRSELGNVESLQGNFVQPGGAFQQLVAR
;
A
#
# COMPACT_ATOMS: atom_id res chain seq x y z
N MET A 1 21.21 -18.77 -6.50
CA MET A 1 20.03 -18.06 -5.98
C MET A 1 19.34 -17.39 -7.15
N THR A 2 18.25 -17.97 -7.65
CA THR A 2 17.46 -17.40 -8.74
C THR A 2 16.73 -16.20 -8.18
N ILE A 3 17.25 -15.01 -8.44
CA ILE A 3 16.56 -13.75 -8.17
C ILE A 3 15.26 -13.85 -9.00
N ALA A 4 14.10 -13.82 -8.35
CA ALA A 4 12.84 -13.84 -9.06
C ALA A 4 12.78 -12.58 -9.94
N ASN A 5 13.14 -12.72 -11.22
CA ASN A 5 13.02 -11.65 -12.21
C ASN A 5 11.53 -11.48 -12.50
N ASN A 6 10.84 -10.78 -11.61
CA ASN A 6 9.47 -10.36 -11.83
C ASN A 6 9.48 -9.46 -13.07
N PRO A 7 8.67 -9.76 -14.10
CA PRO A 7 8.64 -8.95 -15.30
C PRO A 7 8.33 -7.51 -14.91
N PRO A 8 9.06 -6.53 -15.44
CA PRO A 8 8.88 -5.13 -15.06
C PRO A 8 7.46 -4.64 -15.35
N ALA A 9 6.83 -5.15 -16.42
CA ALA A 9 5.43 -4.90 -16.73
C ALA A 9 4.45 -5.47 -15.67
N VAL A 10 4.78 -6.60 -15.02
CA VAL A 10 3.94 -7.18 -13.96
C VAL A 10 4.04 -6.34 -12.69
N VAL A 11 5.27 -5.93 -12.31
CA VAL A 11 5.49 -5.04 -11.16
C VAL A 11 4.76 -3.72 -11.36
N MET A 12 4.87 -3.13 -12.55
CA MET A 12 4.18 -1.90 -12.89
C MET A 12 2.66 -2.05 -12.82
N LYS A 13 2.10 -3.12 -13.39
CA LYS A 13 0.66 -3.39 -13.32
C LYS A 13 0.17 -3.58 -11.87
N ALA A 14 0.90 -4.35 -11.07
CA ALA A 14 0.57 -4.56 -9.65
C ALA A 14 0.66 -3.25 -8.86
N PHE A 15 1.66 -2.43 -9.13
CA PHE A 15 1.79 -1.09 -8.56
C PHE A 15 0.60 -0.19 -8.95
N THR A 16 0.21 -0.20 -10.22
CA THR A 16 -0.97 0.50 -10.73
C THR A 16 -2.24 0.13 -9.98
N TRP A 17 -2.52 -1.17 -9.89
CA TRP A 17 -3.68 -1.64 -9.16
C TRP A 17 -3.63 -1.25 -7.68
N ALA A 18 -2.49 -1.42 -7.02
CA ALA A 18 -2.35 -1.13 -5.60
C ALA A 18 -2.60 0.36 -5.27
N TYR A 19 -2.09 1.29 -6.07
CA TYR A 19 -2.33 2.71 -5.80
C TYR A 19 -3.76 3.13 -6.18
N GLU A 20 -4.36 2.57 -7.25
CA GLU A 20 -5.75 2.87 -7.63
C GLU A 20 -6.72 2.37 -6.57
N GLU A 21 -6.50 1.16 -6.04
CA GLU A 21 -7.29 0.57 -4.96
C GLU A 21 -7.24 1.44 -3.69
N LEU A 22 -6.06 1.96 -3.37
CA LEU A 22 -5.86 2.89 -2.25
C LEU A 22 -6.31 4.33 -2.56
N SER A 23 -7.06 4.57 -3.64
CA SER A 23 -7.54 5.89 -4.06
C SER A 23 -6.44 6.96 -4.17
N LEU A 24 -5.24 6.56 -4.61
CA LEU A 24 -4.13 7.45 -4.93
C LEU A 24 -4.21 7.91 -6.39
N THR A 25 -3.75 9.13 -6.66
CA THR A 25 -3.67 9.65 -8.02
C THR A 25 -2.34 9.27 -8.68
N CYS A 26 -2.30 9.27 -10.02
CA CYS A 26 -1.06 9.08 -10.77
C CYS A 26 0.03 10.09 -10.38
N SER A 27 -0.35 11.31 -10.00
CA SER A 27 0.57 12.35 -9.53
C SER A 27 1.24 11.95 -8.22
N GLU A 28 0.48 11.42 -7.26
CA GLU A 28 1.01 10.93 -5.99
C GLU A 28 1.92 9.70 -6.20
N ALA A 29 1.53 8.80 -7.10
CA ALA A 29 2.34 7.63 -7.46
C ALA A 29 3.66 8.03 -8.15
N ALA A 30 3.64 9.06 -9.01
CA ALA A 30 4.83 9.58 -9.65
C ALA A 30 5.77 10.27 -8.64
N LEU A 31 5.20 11.09 -7.73
CA LEU A 31 5.93 11.70 -6.62
C LEU A 31 6.58 10.66 -5.72
N MET A 32 5.85 9.58 -5.42
CA MET A 32 6.37 8.44 -4.68
C MET A 32 7.62 7.91 -5.38
N LEU A 33 7.55 7.54 -6.65
CA LEU A 33 8.71 7.03 -7.39
C LEU A 33 9.80 8.07 -7.68
N GLY A 34 9.61 9.35 -7.31
CA GLY A 34 10.57 10.42 -7.58
C GLY A 34 10.68 10.80 -9.06
N ILE A 35 9.65 10.51 -9.85
CA ILE A 35 9.62 10.76 -11.30
C ILE A 35 8.47 11.70 -11.68
N SER A 36 8.48 12.17 -12.93
CA SER A 36 7.35 12.93 -13.48
C SER A 36 6.19 12.01 -13.88
N GLU A 37 4.96 12.52 -13.81
CA GLU A 37 3.76 11.79 -14.26
C GLU A 37 3.87 11.27 -15.70
N GLN A 38 4.51 12.05 -16.58
CA GLN A 38 4.76 11.63 -17.95
C GLN A 38 5.69 10.42 -18.01
N ALA A 39 6.76 10.41 -17.21
CA ALA A 39 7.69 9.28 -17.13
C ALA A 39 6.97 8.02 -16.63
N LEU A 40 6.13 8.16 -15.58
CA LEU A 40 5.29 7.07 -15.06
C LEU A 40 4.38 6.48 -16.16
N ARG A 41 3.71 7.35 -16.94
CA ARG A 41 2.82 6.89 -18.03
C ARG A 41 3.58 6.24 -19.17
N GLN A 42 4.76 6.76 -19.52
CA GLN A 42 5.61 6.19 -20.56
C GLN A 42 6.11 4.80 -20.17
N THR A 43 6.48 4.60 -18.91
CA THR A 43 6.92 3.30 -18.39
C THR A 43 5.77 2.40 -17.94
N ALA A 44 4.51 2.86 -17.91
CA ALA A 44 3.36 2.05 -17.50
C ALA A 44 3.19 0.74 -18.32
N LEU A 45 3.52 0.78 -19.60
CA LEU A 45 3.37 -0.37 -20.51
C LEU A 45 4.58 -1.33 -20.49
N VAL A 46 5.78 -0.80 -20.24
CA VAL A 46 7.04 -1.56 -20.36
C VAL A 46 7.59 -1.96 -18.98
N GLY A 47 7.30 -1.14 -17.96
CA GLY A 47 7.85 -1.19 -16.62
C GLY A 47 9.24 -0.55 -16.50
N PHE A 48 9.76 -0.49 -15.28
CA PHE A 48 11.12 -0.05 -15.00
C PHE A 48 12.10 -1.21 -15.01
N SER A 49 13.36 -0.95 -15.33
CA SER A 49 14.41 -1.97 -15.21
C SER A 49 14.46 -2.53 -13.78
N CYS A 50 14.66 -3.83 -13.64
CA CYS A 50 14.57 -4.50 -12.33
C CYS A 50 15.62 -3.98 -11.32
N ASP A 51 16.73 -3.42 -11.79
CA ASP A 51 17.82 -2.85 -10.97
C ASP A 51 17.63 -1.37 -10.62
N SER A 52 16.65 -0.69 -11.25
CA SER A 52 16.35 0.73 -11.02
C SER A 52 15.81 0.99 -9.62
N GLU A 53 16.06 2.18 -9.09
CA GLU A 53 15.54 2.63 -7.80
C GLU A 53 14.01 2.65 -7.79
N GLU A 54 13.39 3.01 -8.91
CA GLU A 54 11.94 3.02 -9.13
C GLU A 54 11.34 1.63 -8.94
N SER A 55 11.95 0.59 -9.52
CA SER A 55 11.52 -0.81 -9.37
C SER A 55 11.60 -1.27 -7.92
N LYS A 56 12.69 -0.92 -7.21
CA LYS A 56 12.83 -1.21 -5.77
C LYS A 56 11.74 -0.53 -4.96
N GLN A 57 11.39 0.69 -5.32
CA GLN A 57 10.34 1.44 -4.63
C GLN A 57 8.94 0.89 -4.90
N GLN A 58 8.65 0.50 -6.14
CA GLN A 58 7.40 -0.18 -6.50
C GLN A 58 7.24 -1.47 -5.71
N LEU A 59 8.29 -2.30 -5.64
CA LEU A 59 8.26 -3.55 -4.89
C LEU A 59 8.06 -3.30 -3.39
N ALA A 60 8.72 -2.27 -2.82
CA ALA A 60 8.51 -1.89 -1.43
C ALA A 60 7.06 -1.48 -1.16
N PHE A 61 6.43 -0.74 -2.07
CA PHE A 61 5.04 -0.34 -1.96
C PHE A 61 4.07 -1.52 -2.11
N ILE A 62 4.27 -2.38 -3.10
CA ILE A 62 3.44 -3.59 -3.31
C ILE A 62 3.50 -4.48 -2.06
N ARG A 63 4.69 -4.65 -1.48
CA ARG A 63 4.86 -5.42 -0.24
C ARG A 63 4.07 -4.81 0.91
N LEU A 64 4.16 -3.49 1.07
CA LEU A 64 3.39 -2.76 2.08
C LEU A 64 1.88 -2.93 1.88
N TYR A 65 1.40 -2.81 0.65
CA TYR A 65 -0.01 -3.04 0.30
C TYR A 65 -0.46 -4.44 0.71
N HIS A 66 0.33 -5.47 0.41
CA HIS A 66 0.03 -6.84 0.82
C HIS A 66 -0.02 -7.03 2.34
N GLN A 67 0.87 -6.38 3.10
CA GLN A 67 0.85 -6.43 4.56
C GLN A 67 -0.40 -5.76 5.11
N LEU A 68 -0.79 -4.62 4.54
CA LEU A 68 -2.01 -3.91 4.92
C LEU A 68 -3.25 -4.74 4.56
N TYR A 69 -3.26 -5.39 3.40
CA TYR A 69 -4.32 -6.31 2.97
C TYR A 69 -4.50 -7.46 3.95
N ALA A 70 -3.40 -8.08 4.38
CA ALA A 70 -3.43 -9.12 5.40
C ALA A 70 -3.91 -8.60 6.76
N LEU A 71 -3.56 -7.36 7.13
CA LEU A 71 -4.01 -6.74 8.38
C LEU A 71 -5.51 -6.44 8.38
N CYS A 72 -6.05 -6.05 7.23
CA CYS A 72 -7.46 -5.71 7.04
C CYS A 72 -8.33 -6.92 6.65
N ASP A 73 -7.80 -8.15 6.72
CA ASP A 73 -8.46 -9.39 6.29
C ASP A 73 -9.01 -9.33 4.84
N GLY A 74 -8.39 -8.50 4.00
CA GLY A 74 -8.79 -8.25 2.62
C GLY A 74 -9.90 -7.21 2.40
N ASP A 75 -10.32 -6.49 3.45
CA ASP A 75 -11.30 -5.40 3.33
C ASP A 75 -10.66 -4.12 2.80
N THR A 76 -10.91 -3.82 1.52
CA THR A 76 -10.27 -2.70 0.81
C THR A 76 -10.79 -1.32 1.22
N ASP A 77 -12.02 -1.21 1.72
CA ASP A 77 -12.56 0.04 2.29
C ASP A 77 -11.80 0.40 3.58
N THR A 78 -11.67 -0.58 4.47
CA THR A 78 -10.88 -0.49 5.70
C THR A 78 -9.43 -0.11 5.42
N MET A 79 -8.79 -0.75 4.43
CA MET A 79 -7.43 -0.39 4.02
C MET A 79 -7.33 1.07 3.59
N THR A 80 -8.24 1.51 2.72
CA THR A 80 -8.22 2.87 2.16
C THR A 80 -8.48 3.91 3.25
N GLN A 81 -9.42 3.65 4.15
CA GLN A 81 -9.69 4.52 5.29
C GLN A 81 -8.48 4.61 6.22
N TRP A 82 -7.90 3.47 6.60
CA TRP A 82 -6.72 3.45 7.46
C TRP A 82 -5.55 4.22 6.84
N PHE A 83 -5.35 4.08 5.52
CA PHE A 83 -4.27 4.71 4.76
C PHE A 83 -4.41 6.24 4.66
N HIS A 84 -5.64 6.74 4.63
CA HIS A 84 -5.96 8.17 4.61
C HIS A 84 -6.14 8.79 6.00
N GLN A 85 -6.39 7.98 7.01
CA GLN A 85 -6.56 8.45 8.39
C GLN A 85 -5.23 8.73 9.07
N TYR A 86 -5.27 9.66 10.02
CA TYR A 86 -4.14 9.91 10.90
C TYR A 86 -3.97 8.72 11.85
N GLN A 87 -2.79 8.12 11.85
CA GLN A 87 -2.45 7.01 12.73
C GLN A 87 -1.55 7.52 13.85
N GLU A 88 -2.02 7.41 15.10
CA GLU A 88 -1.28 7.86 16.28
C GLU A 88 0.02 7.09 16.48
N ASP A 89 0.02 5.79 16.17
CA ASP A 89 1.18 4.92 16.23
C ASP A 89 2.39 5.45 15.42
N ILE A 90 2.14 5.97 14.23
CA ILE A 90 3.18 6.53 13.34
C ILE A 90 3.21 8.06 13.38
N LYS A 91 2.38 8.66 14.24
CA LYS A 91 2.16 10.11 14.40
C LYS A 91 1.98 10.85 13.07
N GLY A 92 1.27 10.23 12.13
CA GLY A 92 1.18 10.74 10.76
C GLY A 92 0.12 10.03 9.92
N VAL A 93 -0.09 10.55 8.72
CA VAL A 93 -0.95 9.91 7.72
C VAL A 93 -0.10 8.96 6.87
N PRO A 94 -0.45 7.65 6.79
CA PRO A 94 0.31 6.65 6.01
C PRO A 94 0.58 7.10 4.58
N LYS A 95 -0.42 7.69 3.92
CA LYS A 95 -0.29 8.31 2.59
C LYS A 95 0.88 9.28 2.48
N HIS A 96 1.02 10.20 3.43
CA HIS A 96 2.09 11.21 3.39
C HIS A 96 3.47 10.62 3.67
N LEU A 97 3.54 9.53 4.45
CA LEU A 97 4.79 8.81 4.69
C LEU A 97 5.24 8.06 3.42
N CYS A 98 4.30 7.56 2.62
CA CYS A 98 4.61 6.81 1.42
C CYS A 98 5.20 7.68 0.28
N ILE A 99 5.26 9.01 0.42
CA ILE A 99 5.86 9.90 -0.60
C ILE A 99 7.36 9.60 -0.80
N ASN A 100 8.04 9.03 0.20
CA ASN A 100 9.46 8.67 0.09
C ASN A 100 9.68 7.19 0.40
N ILE A 101 10.67 6.58 -0.26
CA ILE A 101 11.05 5.18 -0.01
C ILE A 101 11.39 4.90 1.46
N LYS A 102 11.95 5.89 2.17
CA LYS A 102 12.22 5.78 3.61
C LYS A 102 10.93 5.59 4.41
N GLY A 103 9.89 6.38 4.13
CA GLY A 103 8.62 6.27 4.83
C GLY A 103 7.86 5.00 4.48
N ILE A 104 7.92 4.54 3.22
CA ILE A 104 7.40 3.21 2.82
C ILE A 104 8.09 2.10 3.62
N ARG A 105 9.43 2.15 3.73
CA ARG A 105 10.18 1.14 4.51
C ARG A 105 9.85 1.20 6.00
N THR A 106 9.78 2.38 6.58
CA THR A 106 9.37 2.56 8.00
C THR A 106 7.98 2.02 8.24
N LEU A 107 7.03 2.30 7.35
CA LEU A 107 5.65 1.82 7.48
C LEU A 107 5.54 0.31 7.24
N SER A 108 6.30 -0.23 6.27
CA SER A 108 6.38 -1.67 6.01
C SER A 108 7.01 -2.42 7.18
N ASP A 109 8.06 -1.90 7.78
CA ASP A 109 8.70 -2.44 9.00
C ASP A 109 7.73 -2.43 10.18
N TYR A 110 7.05 -1.29 10.39
CA TYR A 110 6.01 -1.15 11.40
C TYR A 110 4.86 -2.16 11.23
N LEU A 111 4.33 -2.31 10.01
CA LEU A 111 3.30 -3.29 9.69
C LEU A 111 3.81 -4.73 9.85
N SER A 112 5.05 -4.99 9.48
CA SER A 112 5.68 -6.32 9.63
C SER A 112 5.73 -6.68 11.11
N ASN A 113 6.30 -5.79 11.94
CA ASN A 113 6.39 -5.97 13.37
C ASN A 113 5.00 -6.13 14.03
N ARG A 114 3.99 -5.37 13.58
CA ARG A 114 2.60 -5.52 14.03
C ARG A 114 1.99 -6.86 13.61
N SER A 115 2.24 -7.32 12.38
CA SER A 115 1.73 -8.61 11.87
C SER A 115 2.39 -9.81 12.55
N GLU A 116 3.68 -9.72 12.88
CA GLU A 116 4.43 -10.77 13.59
C GLU A 116 4.05 -10.87 15.07
N LEU A 117 3.49 -9.79 15.64
CA LEU A 117 3.01 -9.76 17.02
C LEU A 117 1.64 -10.39 17.25
N GLY A 118 0.93 -10.82 16.19
CA GLY A 118 -0.15 -11.82 16.26
C GLY A 118 -1.12 -11.71 17.46
N ASN A 119 -1.49 -10.51 17.91
CA ASN A 119 -2.43 -10.32 19.00
C ASN A 119 -3.46 -9.26 18.62
N VAL A 120 -4.60 -9.77 18.15
CA VAL A 120 -5.74 -9.09 17.52
C VAL A 120 -6.58 -8.22 18.47
N GLU A 121 -6.03 -7.76 19.60
CA GLU A 121 -6.82 -7.06 20.63
C GLU A 121 -6.78 -5.53 20.57
N SER A 122 -5.90 -4.89 19.78
CA SER A 122 -5.68 -3.44 19.86
C SER A 122 -6.12 -2.62 18.64
N LEU A 123 -6.66 -3.24 17.58
CA LEU A 123 -7.17 -2.51 16.41
C LEU A 123 -8.65 -2.10 16.52
N GLN A 124 -9.34 -2.48 17.59
CA GLN A 124 -10.71 -2.03 17.84
C GLN A 124 -10.81 -0.57 18.35
N GLY A 125 -9.68 0.07 18.70
CA GLY A 125 -9.67 1.40 19.32
C GLY A 125 -9.86 2.59 18.36
N ASN A 126 -9.21 2.56 17.19
CA ASN A 126 -9.23 3.67 16.21
C ASN A 126 -9.85 3.31 14.86
N PHE A 127 -10.25 2.05 14.65
CA PHE A 127 -11.00 1.66 13.47
C PHE A 127 -12.49 1.94 13.71
N VAL A 128 -12.90 3.21 13.59
CA VAL A 128 -14.33 3.56 13.52
C VAL A 128 -14.86 2.95 12.24
N GLN A 129 -15.56 1.82 12.36
CA GLN A 129 -16.33 1.25 11.27
C GLN A 129 -17.40 2.27 10.86
N PRO A 130 -17.38 2.82 9.62
CA PRO A 130 -18.51 3.59 9.14
C PRO A 130 -19.63 2.60 8.80
N GLY A 131 -20.53 2.41 9.75
CA GLY A 131 -21.85 1.85 9.52
C GLY A 131 -21.91 0.33 9.60
N GLY A 132 -22.46 -0.15 10.71
CA GLY A 132 -23.12 -1.45 10.82
C GLY A 132 -24.36 -1.56 9.93
N ALA A 133 -24.18 -1.43 8.61
CA ALA A 133 -25.24 -1.61 7.61
C ALA A 133 -25.09 -2.92 6.81
N PHE A 134 -23.96 -3.62 6.87
CA PHE A 134 -23.73 -4.86 6.10
C PHE A 134 -23.92 -6.18 6.86
N GLN A 135 -24.37 -6.15 8.13
CA GLN A 135 -24.68 -7.36 8.91
C GLN A 135 -26.17 -7.78 8.88
N GLN A 136 -27.04 -7.09 8.14
CA GLN A 136 -28.50 -7.40 8.11
C GLN A 136 -29.02 -8.10 6.84
N LEU A 137 -28.15 -8.61 5.96
CA LEU A 137 -28.58 -9.25 4.70
C LEU A 137 -28.08 -10.69 4.48
N VAL A 138 -27.69 -11.40 5.55
CA VAL A 138 -27.41 -12.85 5.50
C VAL A 138 -28.26 -13.68 6.47
N ALA A 139 -29.29 -13.07 7.08
CA ALA A 139 -30.29 -13.79 7.86
C ALA A 139 -31.67 -13.64 7.19
N ARG A 140 -31.87 -14.31 6.06
CA ARG A 140 -33.23 -14.66 5.61
C ARG A 140 -33.26 -15.92 4.77
#